data_AF-A0A6I9WXG0-F1
#
_entry.id   AF-A0A6I9WXG0-F1
#
_cell.length_a   1.000
_cell.length_b   1.000
_cell.length_c   1.000
_cell.angle_alpha   90.00
_cell.angle_beta   90.00
_cell.angle_gamma   90.00
#
_symmetry.space_group_name_H-M   'P 1'
#
loop_
_entity.id
_entity.type
_entity.pdbx_description
1 polymer ?
#
loop_
_entity_poly.entity_id
_entity_poly.type
_entity_poly.pdbx_seq_one_letter_code
_entity_poly.pdbx_strand_id
1 'polypeptide(L)'
;MNMFAKDWIKPKRVQERIFMIQRAQSARILLICSYSIMGITCFYITILPVFGITMRLTPNITDPGRPMPLQTHYIYDITKSPQYELTFISQAIYIPVAMMAYVGIDNFLSLLIFHICGQLDILHYRLTHLDKYENYHDELKDSLIKHIRLLRAIDVIEDTYNIILLFLFIYFAISFAFYGFRLISLFSEGNDMSFSHLVFFLSTVFNIFIHMCLYCVLGEILMDQCNAIYYAAYSTKWYTMDSEVIRDLLLLMTRGSKPIYLTAGKMSPITMATFCGLVKTSVGYMSVLHTMRS
;
A
#
# COMPACT_ATOMS: atom_id res chain seq x y z
N MET A 1 4.31 -15.28 10.29
CA MET A 1 3.66 -16.34 9.47
C MET A 1 3.00 -17.45 10.30
N ASN A 2 3.65 -18.07 11.30
CA ASN A 2 3.04 -19.17 12.09
C ASN A 2 1.70 -18.80 12.76
N MET A 3 1.51 -17.53 13.16
CA MET A 3 0.23 -17.04 13.65
C MET A 3 -0.89 -17.22 12.63
N PHE A 4 -0.66 -16.82 11.38
CA PHE A 4 -1.66 -16.82 10.33
C PHE A 4 -2.11 -18.25 10.02
N ALA A 5 -1.15 -19.17 9.83
CA ALA A 5 -1.46 -20.57 9.59
C ALA A 5 -2.30 -21.18 10.72
N LYS A 6 -1.93 -20.92 11.98
CA LYS A 6 -2.70 -21.36 13.16
C LYS A 6 -4.11 -20.77 13.15
N ASP A 7 -4.23 -19.48 12.85
CA ASP A 7 -5.52 -18.80 12.82
C ASP A 7 -6.41 -19.39 11.73
N TRP A 8 -5.90 -19.78 10.56
CA TRP A 8 -6.68 -20.43 9.50
C TRP A 8 -7.12 -21.85 9.83
N ILE A 9 -6.26 -22.64 10.49
CA ILE A 9 -6.54 -24.05 10.83
C ILE A 9 -7.49 -24.19 12.04
N LYS A 10 -7.48 -23.23 12.97
CA LYS A 10 -8.31 -23.30 14.18
C LYS A 10 -9.80 -23.50 13.83
N PRO A 11 -10.55 -24.36 14.53
CA PRO A 11 -11.99 -24.49 14.35
C PRO A 11 -12.69 -23.13 14.56
N LYS A 12 -13.64 -22.82 13.68
CA LYS A 12 -14.34 -21.52 13.65
C LYS A 12 -15.82 -21.74 13.43
N ARG A 13 -16.63 -20.80 13.93
CA ARG A 13 -18.04 -20.71 13.56
C ARG A 13 -18.17 -20.30 12.10
N VAL A 14 -19.32 -20.62 11.48
CA VAL A 14 -19.60 -20.28 10.07
C VAL A 14 -19.40 -18.78 9.82
N GLN A 15 -19.91 -17.93 10.71
CA GLN A 15 -19.78 -16.47 10.60
C GLN A 15 -18.32 -15.99 10.65
N GLU A 16 -17.51 -16.54 11.57
CA GLU A 16 -16.09 -16.19 11.69
C GLU A 16 -15.30 -16.59 10.44
N ARG A 17 -15.66 -17.72 9.82
CA ARG A 17 -15.07 -18.15 8.56
C ARG A 17 -15.43 -17.21 7.40
N ILE A 18 -16.66 -16.71 7.37
CA ILE A 18 -17.12 -15.76 6.35
C ILE A 18 -16.29 -14.46 6.40
N PHE A 19 -16.08 -13.88 7.59
CA PHE A 19 -15.26 -12.67 7.73
C PHE A 19 -13.83 -12.86 7.20
N MET A 20 -13.20 -13.97 7.57
CA MET A 20 -11.84 -14.31 7.09
C MET A 20 -11.79 -14.46 5.57
N ILE A 21 -12.77 -15.13 4.97
CA ILE A 21 -12.84 -15.31 3.51
C ILE A 21 -13.07 -13.97 2.80
N GLN A 22 -13.96 -13.12 3.31
CA GLN A 22 -14.23 -11.81 2.73
C GLN A 22 -12.97 -10.95 2.70
N ARG A 23 -12.24 -10.84 3.83
CA ARG A 23 -10.99 -10.08 3.88
C ARG A 23 -9.89 -10.68 3.00
N ALA A 24 -9.80 -12.01 2.95
CA ALA A 24 -8.87 -12.69 2.05
C ALA A 24 -9.20 -12.43 0.57
N GLN A 25 -10.49 -12.34 0.21
CA GLN A 25 -10.92 -11.98 -1.14
C GLN A 25 -10.57 -10.52 -1.47
N SER A 26 -10.79 -9.58 -0.56
CA SER A 26 -10.36 -8.18 -0.74
C SER A 26 -8.85 -8.08 -0.98
N ALA A 27 -8.05 -8.79 -0.17
CA ALA A 27 -6.60 -8.84 -0.34
C ALA A 27 -6.20 -9.46 -1.68
N ARG A 28 -6.89 -10.53 -2.11
CA ARG A 28 -6.64 -11.19 -3.39
C ARG A 28 -6.99 -10.30 -4.58
N ILE A 29 -8.08 -9.54 -4.51
CA ILE A 29 -8.46 -8.58 -5.54
C ILE A 29 -7.38 -7.49 -5.66
N LEU A 30 -6.96 -6.91 -4.54
CA LEU A 30 -5.88 -5.91 -4.52
C LEU A 30 -4.59 -6.48 -5.13
N LEU A 31 -4.23 -7.72 -4.78
CA LEU A 31 -3.07 -8.42 -5.34
C LEU A 31 -3.18 -8.62 -6.85
N ILE A 32 -4.32 -9.10 -7.35
CA ILE A 32 -4.54 -9.28 -8.79
C ILE A 32 -4.44 -7.93 -9.51
N CYS A 33 -5.05 -6.88 -8.96
CA CYS A 33 -5.00 -5.53 -9.53
C CYS A 33 -3.56 -4.98 -9.56
N SER A 34 -2.80 -5.10 -8.47
CA SER A 34 -1.43 -4.58 -8.39
C SER A 34 -0.49 -5.28 -9.37
N TYR A 35 -0.53 -6.62 -9.46
CA TYR A 35 0.25 -7.36 -10.45
C TYR A 35 -0.20 -7.11 -11.88
N SER A 36 -1.50 -6.92 -12.14
CA SER A 36 -2.00 -6.62 -13.48
C SER A 36 -1.54 -5.25 -13.96
N ILE A 37 -1.66 -4.23 -13.11
CA ILE A 37 -1.17 -2.87 -13.38
C ILE A 37 0.33 -2.89 -13.66
N MET A 38 1.10 -3.60 -12.83
CA MET A 38 2.55 -3.69 -13.00
C MET A 38 2.95 -4.48 -14.26
N GLY A 39 2.21 -5.55 -14.59
CA GLY A 39 2.41 -6.34 -15.79
C GLY A 39 2.19 -5.52 -17.06
N ILE A 40 1.17 -4.67 -17.09
CA ILE A 40 0.91 -3.73 -18.19
C ILE A 40 2.08 -2.74 -18.33
N THR A 41 2.55 -2.15 -17.23
CA THR A 41 3.72 -1.24 -17.25
C THR A 41 4.98 -1.96 -17.75
N CYS A 42 5.24 -3.17 -17.28
CA CYS A 42 6.38 -3.98 -17.72
C CYS A 42 6.32 -4.32 -19.21
N PHE A 43 5.12 -4.65 -19.72
CA PHE A 43 4.87 -4.89 -21.13
C PHE A 43 5.22 -3.65 -21.96
N TYR A 44 4.72 -2.47 -21.58
CA TYR A 44 5.02 -1.23 -22.30
C TYR A 44 6.51 -0.89 -22.29
N ILE A 45 7.18 -1.02 -21.15
CA ILE A 45 8.62 -0.71 -21.03
C ILE A 45 9.48 -1.64 -21.89
N THR A 46 9.09 -2.91 -22.03
CA THR A 46 9.92 -3.92 -22.73
C THR A 46 9.60 -3.99 -24.22
N ILE A 47 8.32 -3.96 -24.59
CA ILE A 47 7.87 -4.21 -25.97
C ILE A 47 7.96 -2.98 -26.86
N LEU A 48 7.61 -1.79 -26.36
CA LEU A 48 7.64 -0.58 -27.20
C LEU A 48 9.03 -0.27 -27.77
N PRO A 49 10.14 -0.41 -27.02
CA PRO A 49 11.49 -0.26 -27.58
C PRO A 49 11.83 -1.24 -28.72
N VAL A 50 11.25 -2.46 -28.73
CA VAL A 50 11.44 -3.43 -29.83
C VAL A 50 10.90 -2.87 -31.14
N PHE A 51 9.81 -2.11 -31.09
CA PHE A 51 9.20 -1.46 -32.24
C PHE A 51 9.82 -0.09 -32.58
N GLY A 52 10.94 0.27 -31.95
CA GLY A 52 11.59 1.56 -32.17
C GLY A 52 10.93 2.73 -31.43
N ILE A 53 9.89 2.48 -30.63
CA ILE A 53 9.19 3.50 -29.86
C ILE A 53 9.92 3.70 -28.54
N THR A 54 10.64 4.81 -28.43
CA THR A 54 11.24 5.23 -27.16
C THR A 54 10.15 5.68 -26.19
N MET A 55 10.24 5.38 -24.89
CA MET A 55 9.32 5.93 -23.88
C MET A 55 9.92 7.12 -23.12
N ARG A 56 11.04 7.65 -23.62
CA ARG A 56 11.78 8.76 -23.02
C ARG A 56 11.09 10.08 -23.37
N LEU A 57 11.00 10.97 -22.38
CA LEU A 57 10.50 12.32 -22.61
C LEU A 57 11.60 13.31 -23.03
N THR A 58 12.89 13.01 -22.81
CA THR A 58 14.01 13.85 -23.27
C THR A 58 15.22 13.00 -23.68
N PRO A 59 15.76 13.14 -24.90
CA PRO A 59 17.04 12.56 -25.25
C PRO A 59 18.17 13.32 -24.55
N ASN A 60 19.08 12.59 -23.90
CA ASN A 60 20.33 13.17 -23.41
C ASN A 60 21.31 13.34 -24.58
N ILE A 61 22.24 14.29 -24.52
CA ILE A 61 23.18 14.58 -25.62
C ILE A 61 24.13 13.39 -25.89
N THR A 62 24.39 12.57 -24.86
CA THR A 62 25.17 11.32 -24.93
C THR A 62 24.34 10.09 -25.30
N ASP A 63 23.15 10.26 -25.90
CA ASP A 63 22.26 9.16 -26.24
C ASP A 63 22.69 8.46 -27.55
N PRO A 64 22.95 7.14 -27.53
CA PRO A 64 23.31 6.38 -28.74
C PRO A 64 22.17 6.23 -29.77
N GLY A 65 20.97 6.78 -29.51
CA GLY A 65 19.86 6.85 -30.48
C GLY A 65 19.08 5.54 -30.65
N ARG A 66 19.62 4.39 -30.21
CA ARG A 66 18.90 3.10 -30.24
C ARG A 66 18.02 2.96 -28.97
N PRO A 67 16.71 2.65 -29.11
CA PRO A 67 15.82 2.47 -27.96
C PRO A 67 16.25 1.31 -27.06
N MET A 68 16.07 1.47 -25.75
CA MET A 68 16.33 0.45 -24.74
C MET A 68 15.23 0.51 -23.67
N PRO A 69 14.84 -0.62 -23.04
CA PRO A 69 13.88 -0.65 -21.95
C PRO A 69 14.27 0.29 -20.80
N LEU A 70 15.54 0.24 -20.39
CA LEU A 70 16.13 1.18 -19.43
C LEU A 70 17.40 1.79 -20.02
N GLN A 71 17.42 3.11 -20.17
CA GLN A 71 18.63 3.79 -20.62
C GLN A 71 19.54 4.04 -19.41
N THR A 72 20.71 3.41 -19.39
CA THR A 72 21.74 3.63 -18.37
C THR A 72 23.12 3.68 -19.03
N HIS A 73 24.11 4.16 -18.28
CA HIS A 73 25.49 4.15 -18.71
C HIS A 73 26.08 2.74 -18.58
N TYR A 74 26.81 2.31 -19.61
CA TYR A 74 27.51 1.04 -19.65
C TYR A 74 29.00 1.26 -19.87
N ILE A 75 29.82 0.45 -19.21
CA ILE A 75 31.30 0.49 -19.29
C ILE A 75 31.78 -0.02 -20.68
N TYR A 76 30.90 -0.70 -21.42
CA TYR A 76 31.15 -1.23 -22.76
C TYR A 76 30.22 -0.57 -23.78
N ASP A 77 30.64 -0.63 -25.05
CA ASP A 77 29.89 -0.05 -26.17
C ASP A 77 28.65 -0.89 -26.52
N ILE A 78 27.48 -0.40 -26.09
CA ILE A 78 26.16 -1.01 -26.35
C ILE A 78 25.62 -0.70 -27.75
N THR A 79 26.31 0.08 -28.58
CA THR A 79 25.83 0.42 -29.93
C THR A 79 26.11 -0.68 -30.95
N LYS A 80 27.08 -1.55 -30.64
CA LYS A 80 27.53 -2.64 -31.50
C LYS A 80 26.75 -3.93 -31.24
N SER A 81 26.57 -4.71 -32.31
CA SER A 81 26.08 -6.07 -32.22
C SER A 81 27.26 -7.02 -31.95
N PRO A 82 27.13 -8.02 -31.05
CA PRO A 82 25.92 -8.49 -30.35
C PRO A 82 25.66 -7.84 -28.97
N GLN A 83 26.47 -6.87 -28.55
CA GLN A 83 26.41 -6.30 -27.19
C GLN A 83 25.05 -5.64 -26.90
N TYR A 84 24.48 -4.94 -27.88
CA TYR A 84 23.13 -4.38 -27.77
C TYR A 84 22.10 -5.47 -27.47
N GLU A 85 22.05 -6.51 -28.30
CA GLU A 85 21.03 -7.56 -28.22
C GLU A 85 21.12 -8.32 -26.89
N LEU A 86 22.35 -8.63 -26.44
CA LEU A 86 22.59 -9.26 -25.13
C LEU A 86 22.12 -8.37 -23.98
N THR A 87 22.44 -7.08 -24.03
CA THR A 87 22.03 -6.11 -23.00
C THR A 87 20.50 -5.97 -22.97
N PHE A 88 19.87 -5.90 -24.14
CA PHE A 88 18.41 -5.83 -24.25
C PHE A 88 17.75 -7.06 -23.59
N ILE A 89 18.21 -8.27 -23.92
CA ILE A 89 17.67 -9.52 -23.35
C ILE A 89 17.86 -9.52 -21.83
N SER A 90 19.04 -9.12 -21.34
CA SER A 90 19.28 -9.04 -19.90
C SER A 90 18.34 -8.06 -19.18
N GLN A 91 18.08 -6.89 -19.77
CA GLN A 91 17.11 -5.93 -19.21
C GLN A 91 15.69 -6.47 -19.24
N ALA A 92 15.29 -7.13 -20.33
CA ALA A 92 13.97 -7.73 -20.48
C ALA A 92 13.71 -8.83 -19.44
N ILE A 93 14.75 -9.51 -18.95
CA ILE A 93 14.66 -10.47 -17.85
C ILE A 93 14.69 -9.76 -16.49
N TYR A 94 15.58 -8.78 -16.32
CA TYR A 94 15.79 -8.08 -15.05
C TYR A 94 14.57 -7.26 -14.62
N ILE A 95 13.95 -6.51 -15.54
CA ILE A 95 12.84 -5.60 -15.23
C ILE A 95 11.65 -6.32 -14.58
N PRO A 96 11.10 -7.42 -15.15
CA PRO A 96 10.05 -8.18 -14.50
C PRO A 96 10.43 -8.67 -13.10
N VAL A 97 11.66 -9.16 -12.91
CA VAL A 97 12.14 -9.69 -11.62
C VAL A 97 12.20 -8.59 -10.57
N ALA A 98 12.77 -7.43 -10.91
CA ALA A 98 12.84 -6.28 -10.02
C ALA A 98 11.44 -5.77 -9.65
N MET A 99 10.53 -5.70 -10.62
CA MET A 99 9.14 -5.27 -10.41
C MET A 99 8.37 -6.25 -9.53
N MET A 100 8.54 -7.56 -9.74
CA MET A 100 7.94 -8.59 -8.88
C MET A 100 8.45 -8.50 -7.44
N ALA A 101 9.76 -8.28 -7.24
CA ALA A 101 10.33 -8.11 -5.90
C ALA A 101 9.73 -6.89 -5.18
N TYR A 102 9.60 -5.76 -5.88
CA TYR A 102 8.97 -4.55 -5.36
C TYR A 102 7.49 -4.78 -4.99
N VAL A 103 6.68 -5.22 -5.95
CA VAL A 103 5.23 -5.45 -5.76
C VAL A 103 4.95 -6.54 -4.73
N GLY A 104 5.88 -7.49 -4.55
CA GLY A 104 5.81 -8.51 -3.51
C GLY A 104 5.81 -7.92 -2.09
N ILE A 105 6.64 -6.90 -1.82
CA ILE A 105 6.73 -6.25 -0.50
C ILE A 105 5.42 -5.52 -0.17
N ASP A 106 4.86 -4.81 -1.14
CA ASP A 106 3.62 -4.03 -1.04
C ASP A 106 2.41 -4.94 -0.80
N ASN A 107 2.31 -6.02 -1.58
CA ASN A 107 1.23 -6.99 -1.43
C ASN A 107 1.35 -7.78 -0.13
N PHE A 108 2.57 -8.04 0.35
CA PHE A 108 2.74 -8.71 1.63
C PHE A 108 2.18 -7.86 2.78
N LEU A 109 2.44 -6.54 2.81
CA LEU A 109 1.82 -5.64 3.78
C LEU A 109 0.30 -5.72 3.71
N SER A 110 -0.26 -5.62 2.50
CA SER A 110 -1.71 -5.69 2.27
C SER A 110 -2.33 -6.97 2.83
N LEU A 111 -1.70 -8.13 2.56
CA LEU A 111 -2.14 -9.43 3.08
C LEU A 111 -2.11 -9.48 4.62
N LEU A 112 -1.06 -8.93 5.24
CA LEU A 112 -0.95 -8.88 6.70
C LEU A 112 -2.05 -8.03 7.32
N ILE A 113 -2.29 -6.83 6.76
CA ILE A 113 -3.33 -5.91 7.25
C ILE A 113 -4.72 -6.54 7.09
N PHE A 114 -5.06 -7.08 5.92
CA PHE A 114 -6.37 -7.70 5.73
C PHE A 114 -6.61 -8.92 6.61
N HIS A 115 -5.59 -9.73 6.90
CA HIS A 115 -5.72 -10.83 7.86
C HIS A 115 -6.01 -10.32 9.27
N ILE A 116 -5.29 -9.29 9.72
CA ILE A 116 -5.53 -8.66 11.02
C ILE A 116 -6.93 -8.07 11.08
N CYS A 117 -7.36 -7.35 10.03
CA CYS A 117 -8.73 -6.84 9.93
C CYS A 117 -9.77 -7.96 10.03
N GLY A 118 -9.54 -9.12 9.41
CA GLY A 118 -10.45 -10.28 9.54
C GLY A 118 -10.49 -10.85 10.96
N GLN A 119 -9.37 -10.85 11.68
CA GLN A 119 -9.34 -11.23 13.09
C GLN A 119 -10.02 -10.18 13.99
N LEU A 120 -9.91 -8.89 13.65
CA LEU A 120 -10.62 -7.81 14.33
C LEU A 120 -12.13 -7.89 14.05
N ASP A 121 -12.58 -8.23 12.84
CA ASP A 121 -14.00 -8.46 12.55
C ASP A 121 -14.58 -9.60 13.43
N ILE A 122 -13.82 -10.70 13.60
CA ILE A 122 -14.22 -11.79 14.51
C ILE A 122 -14.32 -11.30 15.95
N LEU A 123 -13.34 -10.51 16.41
CA LEU A 123 -13.33 -9.96 17.75
C LEU A 123 -14.52 -9.00 17.97
N HIS A 124 -14.79 -8.11 17.01
CA HIS A 124 -15.92 -7.21 17.00
C HIS A 124 -17.25 -7.99 17.10
N TYR A 125 -17.40 -9.04 16.30
CA TYR A 125 -18.59 -9.90 16.33
C TYR A 125 -18.78 -10.59 17.70
N ARG A 126 -17.70 -11.08 18.31
CA ARG A 126 -17.75 -11.70 19.64
C ARG A 126 -18.17 -10.71 20.73
N LEU A 127 -17.59 -9.51 20.73
CA LEU A 127 -17.91 -8.47 21.71
C LEU A 127 -19.35 -7.97 21.59
N THR A 128 -19.86 -7.80 20.38
CA THR A 128 -21.24 -7.35 20.14
C THR A 128 -22.30 -8.40 20.48
N HIS A 129 -21.91 -9.68 20.56
CA HIS A 129 -22.80 -10.80 20.85
C HIS A 129 -22.49 -11.44 22.22
N LEU A 130 -21.74 -10.75 23.07
CA LEU A 130 -21.21 -11.29 24.31
C LEU A 130 -22.32 -11.80 25.26
N ASP A 131 -23.48 -11.15 25.24
CA ASP A 131 -24.68 -11.49 26.01
C ASP A 131 -25.35 -12.81 25.60
N LYS A 132 -25.05 -13.33 24.41
CA LYS A 132 -25.60 -14.59 23.90
C LYS A 132 -24.81 -15.84 24.30
N TYR A 133 -23.66 -15.66 24.95
CA TYR A 133 -22.81 -16.78 25.37
C TYR A 133 -23.18 -17.20 26.80
N GLU A 134 -23.40 -18.50 27.00
CA GLU A 134 -23.66 -19.07 28.34
C GLU A 134 -22.52 -18.76 29.32
N ASN A 135 -21.28 -18.80 28.84
CA ASN A 135 -20.09 -18.45 29.59
C ASN A 135 -19.41 -17.21 28.98
N TYR A 136 -20.07 -16.08 29.13
CA TYR A 136 -19.61 -14.79 28.60
C TYR A 136 -18.29 -14.31 29.23
N HIS A 137 -17.98 -14.74 30.46
CA HIS A 137 -16.71 -14.41 31.13
C HIS A 137 -15.51 -15.04 30.41
N ASP A 138 -15.57 -16.34 30.13
CA ASP A 138 -14.48 -17.04 29.43
C ASP A 138 -14.32 -16.53 27.98
N GLU A 139 -15.43 -16.23 27.29
CA GLU A 139 -15.37 -15.68 25.93
C GLU A 139 -14.81 -14.26 25.88
N LEU A 140 -15.07 -13.42 26.90
CA LEU A 140 -14.43 -12.12 27.02
C LEU A 140 -12.93 -12.26 27.26
N LYS A 141 -12.53 -13.15 28.17
CA LYS A 141 -11.11 -13.41 28.47
C LYS A 141 -10.36 -13.89 27.23
N ASP A 142 -10.95 -14.81 26.47
CA ASP A 142 -10.42 -15.27 25.18
C ASP A 142 -10.31 -14.14 24.16
N SER A 143 -11.32 -13.25 24.13
CA SER A 143 -11.36 -12.08 23.26
C SER A 143 -10.27 -11.06 23.62
N LEU A 144 -10.00 -10.85 24.91
CA LEU A 144 -8.91 -9.99 25.39
C LEU A 144 -7.54 -10.54 24.99
N ILE A 145 -7.30 -11.84 25.22
CA ILE A 145 -6.03 -12.49 24.83
C ILE A 145 -5.80 -12.35 23.33
N LYS A 146 -6.85 -12.53 22.52
CA LYS A 146 -6.78 -12.31 21.06
C LYS A 146 -6.50 -10.86 20.72
N HIS A 147 -7.18 -9.91 21.34
CA HIS A 147 -6.96 -8.48 21.10
C HIS A 147 -5.51 -8.09 21.38
N ILE A 148 -4.96 -8.47 22.54
CA ILE A 148 -3.56 -8.20 22.90
C ILE A 148 -2.60 -8.83 21.88
N ARG A 149 -2.86 -10.05 21.44
CA ARG A 149 -2.05 -10.72 20.41
C ARG A 149 -2.09 -9.98 19.07
N LEU A 150 -3.26 -9.46 18.67
CA LEU A 150 -3.43 -8.69 17.45
C LEU A 150 -2.71 -7.33 17.54
N LEU A 151 -2.83 -6.63 18.67
CA LEU A 151 -2.10 -5.38 18.92
C LEU A 151 -0.59 -5.58 18.76
N ARG A 152 -0.02 -6.63 19.39
CA ARG A 152 1.40 -6.96 19.22
C ARG A 152 1.76 -7.28 17.77
N ALA A 153 0.87 -7.93 17.02
CA ALA A 153 1.11 -8.21 15.61
C ALA A 153 1.11 -6.92 14.77
N ILE A 154 0.22 -5.97 15.08
CA ILE A 154 0.21 -4.64 14.45
C ILE A 154 1.51 -3.91 14.78
N ASP A 155 1.94 -3.90 16.04
CA ASP A 155 3.19 -3.25 16.46
C ASP A 155 4.39 -3.82 15.69
N VAL A 156 4.46 -5.15 15.53
CA VAL A 156 5.53 -5.80 14.73
C VAL A 156 5.48 -5.39 13.25
N ILE A 157 4.28 -5.30 12.66
CA ILE A 157 4.13 -4.87 11.27
C ILE A 157 4.56 -3.42 11.11
N GLU A 158 4.10 -2.57 12.02
CA GLU A 158 4.41 -1.15 12.00
C GLU A 158 5.91 -0.93 12.17
N ASP A 159 6.57 -1.57 13.14
CA ASP A 159 8.03 -1.47 13.31
C ASP A 159 8.81 -1.99 12.09
N THR A 160 8.35 -3.07 11.46
CA THR A 160 8.99 -3.66 10.27
C THR A 160 8.89 -2.74 9.05
N TYR A 161 7.73 -2.11 8.85
CA TYR A 161 7.46 -1.29 7.68
C TYR A 161 7.72 0.21 7.88
N ASN A 162 7.93 0.66 9.11
CA ASN A 162 8.06 2.08 9.46
C ASN A 162 9.11 2.84 8.62
N ILE A 163 10.33 2.29 8.51
CA ILE A 163 11.41 2.89 7.71
C ILE A 163 11.11 2.77 6.21
N ILE A 164 10.55 1.65 5.77
CA ILE A 164 10.20 1.40 4.35
C ILE A 164 9.15 2.42 3.90
N LEU A 165 8.10 2.62 4.69
CA LEU A 165 7.03 3.58 4.42
C LEU A 165 7.57 5.02 4.41
N LEU A 166 8.55 5.37 5.24
CA LEU A 166 9.20 6.68 5.20
C LEU A 166 9.89 6.93 3.85
N PHE A 167 10.78 6.02 3.43
CA PHE A 167 11.47 6.16 2.14
C PHE A 167 10.50 6.17 0.97
N LEU A 168 9.45 5.36 1.05
CA LEU A 168 8.42 5.29 0.03
C LEU A 168 7.63 6.61 -0.09
N PHE A 169 7.28 7.23 1.03
CA PHE A 169 6.60 8.53 1.03
C PHE A 169 7.48 9.64 0.46
N ILE A 170 8.77 9.65 0.80
CA ILE A 170 9.74 10.59 0.21
C ILE A 170 9.85 10.35 -1.30
N TYR A 171 9.97 9.09 -1.72
CA TYR A 171 10.02 8.70 -3.13
C TYR A 171 8.78 9.18 -3.90
N PHE A 172 7.57 8.96 -3.37
CA PHE A 172 6.35 9.42 -4.00
C PHE A 172 6.25 10.94 -4.03
N ALA A 173 6.61 11.65 -2.95
CA ALA A 173 6.62 13.12 -2.92
C ALA A 173 7.52 13.71 -4.00
N ILE A 174 8.74 13.20 -4.12
CA ILE A 174 9.71 13.62 -5.13
C ILE A 174 9.18 13.31 -6.54
N SER A 175 8.68 12.09 -6.74
CA SER A 175 8.12 11.66 -8.03
C SER A 175 6.96 12.56 -8.45
N PHE A 176 6.01 12.83 -7.56
CA PHE A 176 4.89 13.74 -7.81
C PHE A 176 5.33 15.14 -8.18
N ALA A 177 6.34 15.69 -7.51
CA ALA A 177 6.88 17.01 -7.84
C ALA A 177 7.45 17.04 -9.26
N PHE A 178 8.24 16.05 -9.65
CA PHE A 178 8.83 15.97 -11.00
C PHE A 178 7.77 15.75 -12.09
N TYR A 179 6.87 14.77 -11.91
CA TYR A 179 5.80 14.50 -12.87
C TYR A 179 4.82 15.68 -12.97
N GLY A 180 4.53 16.32 -11.85
CA GLY A 180 3.69 17.51 -11.79
C GLY A 180 4.30 18.71 -12.52
N PHE A 181 5.57 19.03 -12.26
CA PHE A 181 6.28 20.07 -12.99
C PHE A 181 6.28 19.80 -14.50
N ARG A 182 6.51 18.54 -14.89
CA ARG A 182 6.44 18.13 -16.30
C ARG A 182 5.06 18.33 -16.91
N LEU A 183 4.01 17.93 -16.21
CA LEU A 183 2.63 18.12 -16.66
C LEU A 183 2.37 19.61 -16.97
N ILE A 184 2.81 20.51 -16.09
CA ILE A 184 2.66 21.95 -16.30
C ILE A 184 3.48 22.44 -17.50
N SER A 185 4.74 22.03 -17.65
CA SER A 185 5.55 22.43 -18.80
C SER A 185 4.91 22.04 -20.14
N LEU A 186 4.31 20.84 -20.20
CA LEU A 186 3.62 20.34 -21.39
C LEU A 186 2.40 21.20 -21.75
N PHE A 187 1.65 21.68 -20.77
CA PHE A 187 0.52 22.58 -21.02
C PHE A 187 0.96 23.99 -21.41
N SER A 188 2.09 24.49 -20.88
CA SER A 188 2.57 25.84 -21.14
C SER A 188 3.26 25.99 -22.51
N GLU A 189 4.00 24.99 -22.98
CA GLU A 189 4.82 25.06 -24.19
C GLU A 189 4.11 24.53 -25.45
N GLY A 190 2.92 23.94 -25.31
CA GLY A 190 2.22 23.26 -26.40
C GLY A 190 2.59 21.77 -26.48
N ASN A 191 1.64 20.93 -26.91
CA ASN A 191 1.79 19.47 -26.87
C ASN A 191 2.54 18.94 -28.11
N ASP A 192 3.87 18.98 -28.09
CA ASP A 192 4.74 18.37 -29.13
C ASP A 192 4.95 16.86 -28.92
N MET A 193 4.35 16.25 -27.89
CA MET A 193 4.51 14.83 -27.60
C MET A 193 3.62 13.95 -28.49
N SER A 194 4.17 12.81 -28.94
CA SER A 194 3.39 11.74 -29.57
C SER A 194 2.27 11.27 -28.65
N PHE A 195 1.14 10.87 -29.22
CA PHE A 195 0.01 10.29 -28.49
C PHE A 195 0.43 9.12 -27.58
N SER A 196 1.35 8.27 -28.06
CA SER A 196 1.88 7.13 -27.29
C SER A 196 2.64 7.55 -26.03
N HIS A 197 3.44 8.62 -26.11
CA HIS A 197 4.15 9.19 -24.96
C HIS A 197 3.20 9.81 -23.95
N LEU A 198 2.20 10.55 -24.42
CA LEU A 198 1.20 11.15 -23.56
C LEU A 198 0.42 10.10 -22.76
N VAL A 199 -0.02 9.02 -23.43
CA VAL A 199 -0.73 7.90 -22.77
C VAL A 199 0.14 7.24 -21.71
N PHE A 200 1.42 6.97 -21.99
CA PHE A 200 2.33 6.38 -21.02
C PHE A 200 2.65 7.30 -19.85
N PHE A 201 2.86 8.59 -20.13
CA PHE A 201 3.10 9.60 -19.10
C PHE A 201 1.92 9.68 -18.13
N LEU A 202 0.70 9.85 -18.65
CA LEU A 202 -0.51 9.87 -17.83
C LEU A 202 -0.70 8.56 -17.07
N SER A 203 -0.52 7.41 -17.73
CA SER A 203 -0.59 6.09 -17.09
C SER A 203 0.38 5.95 -15.92
N THR A 204 1.61 6.46 -16.06
CA THR A 204 2.62 6.43 -15.01
C THR A 204 2.24 7.31 -13.82
N VAL A 205 1.74 8.52 -14.07
CA VAL A 205 1.26 9.42 -13.01
C VAL A 205 0.08 8.80 -12.25
N PHE A 206 -0.89 8.25 -12.97
CA PHE A 206 -2.02 7.53 -12.36
C PHE A 206 -1.56 6.32 -11.55
N ASN A 207 -0.59 5.55 -12.05
CA ASN A 207 -0.03 4.40 -11.35
C ASN A 207 0.61 4.79 -10.00
N ILE A 208 1.46 5.82 -10.01
CA ILE A 208 2.11 6.35 -8.80
C ILE A 208 1.06 6.83 -7.80
N PHE A 209 0.04 7.54 -8.29
CA PHE A 209 -1.05 8.05 -7.45
C PHE A 209 -1.87 6.95 -6.81
N ILE A 210 -2.25 5.93 -7.58
CA ILE A 210 -3.00 4.78 -7.06
C ILE A 210 -2.17 4.04 -6.00
N HIS A 211 -0.89 3.75 -6.26
CA HIS A 211 -0.04 3.05 -5.29
C HIS A 211 0.06 3.82 -3.96
N MET A 212 0.35 5.12 -3.99
CA MET A 212 0.42 5.91 -2.76
C MET A 212 -0.92 5.95 -2.02
N CYS A 213 -2.03 6.11 -2.75
CA CYS A 213 -3.37 6.10 -2.17
C CYS A 213 -3.67 4.77 -1.47
N LEU A 214 -3.29 3.64 -2.06
CA LEU A 214 -3.52 2.30 -1.48
C LEU A 214 -2.87 2.14 -0.11
N TYR A 215 -1.65 2.64 0.10
CA TYR A 215 -1.01 2.62 1.42
C TYR A 215 -1.82 3.36 2.49
N CYS A 216 -2.33 4.53 2.13
CA CYS A 216 -3.10 5.38 3.03
C CYS A 216 -4.47 4.76 3.33
N VAL A 217 -5.12 4.18 2.33
CA VAL A 217 -6.37 3.42 2.50
C VAL A 217 -6.16 2.20 3.38
N LEU A 218 -5.07 1.46 3.23
CA LEU A 218 -4.76 0.32 4.10
C LEU A 218 -4.53 0.74 5.55
N GLY A 219 -3.83 1.85 5.77
CA GLY A 219 -3.65 2.44 7.10
C GLY A 219 -4.97 2.87 7.74
N GLU A 220 -5.84 3.52 6.96
CA GLU A 220 -7.17 3.96 7.39
C GLU A 220 -8.06 2.75 7.75
N ILE A 221 -8.12 1.73 6.89
CA ILE A 221 -8.88 0.50 7.14
C ILE A 221 -8.44 -0.15 8.45
N LEU A 222 -7.13 -0.25 8.70
CA LEU A 222 -6.61 -0.82 9.95
C LEU A 222 -7.04 0.01 11.17
N MET A 223 -6.91 1.33 11.08
CA MET A 223 -7.30 2.25 12.15
C MET A 223 -8.80 2.12 12.46
N ASP A 224 -9.65 2.15 11.43
CA ASP A 224 -11.10 2.03 11.57
C ASP A 224 -11.50 0.71 12.23
N GLN A 225 -10.86 -0.40 11.84
CA GLN A 225 -11.11 -1.70 12.46
C GLN A 225 -10.70 -1.74 13.93
N CYS A 226 -9.58 -1.10 14.29
CA CYS A 226 -9.16 -1.00 15.69
C CYS A 226 -10.15 -0.15 16.51
N ASN A 227 -10.60 0.98 15.97
CA ASN A 227 -11.60 1.83 16.62
C ASN A 227 -12.96 1.13 16.76
N ALA A 228 -13.36 0.30 15.79
CA ALA A 228 -14.58 -0.48 15.86
C ALA A 228 -14.60 -1.47 17.04
N ILE A 229 -13.44 -1.95 17.51
CA ILE A 229 -13.34 -2.78 18.72
C ILE A 229 -13.67 -1.97 19.98
N TYR A 230 -13.15 -0.74 20.06
CA TYR A 230 -13.46 0.18 21.15
C TYR A 230 -14.96 0.43 21.24
N TYR A 231 -15.59 0.79 20.11
CA TYR A 231 -17.04 1.03 20.07
C TYR A 231 -17.86 -0.23 20.38
N ALA A 232 -17.44 -1.40 19.90
CA ALA A 232 -18.12 -2.66 20.22
C ALA A 232 -18.15 -2.94 21.73
N ALA A 233 -17.01 -2.77 22.41
CA ALA A 233 -16.95 -2.94 23.85
C ALA A 233 -17.79 -1.88 24.59
N TYR A 234 -17.72 -0.62 24.14
CA TYR A 234 -18.48 0.48 24.74
C TYR A 234 -19.99 0.27 24.65
N SER A 235 -20.47 -0.25 23.51
CA SER A 235 -21.89 -0.51 23.26
C SER A 235 -22.44 -1.76 23.93
N THR A 236 -21.60 -2.61 24.52
CA THR A 236 -22.05 -3.73 25.35
C THR A 236 -22.80 -3.19 26.57
N LYS A 237 -23.81 -3.92 27.09
CA LYS A 237 -24.50 -3.57 28.35
C LYS A 237 -23.62 -3.89 29.58
N TRP A 238 -22.39 -3.40 29.58
CA TRP A 238 -21.36 -3.72 30.58
C TRP A 238 -21.78 -3.34 32.00
N TYR A 239 -22.60 -2.29 32.15
CA TYR A 239 -23.13 -1.85 33.45
C TYR A 239 -24.11 -2.84 34.11
N THR A 240 -24.57 -3.87 33.39
CA THR A 240 -25.40 -4.95 33.94
C THR A 240 -24.62 -6.25 34.15
N MET A 241 -23.31 -6.26 33.89
CA MET A 241 -22.47 -7.46 33.96
C MET A 241 -21.74 -7.56 35.30
N ASP A 242 -21.17 -8.73 35.58
CA ASP A 242 -20.38 -8.95 36.80
C ASP A 242 -19.15 -8.04 36.86
N SER A 243 -18.71 -7.72 38.08
CA SER A 243 -17.62 -6.76 38.35
C SER A 243 -16.30 -7.12 37.66
N GLU A 244 -16.00 -8.41 37.52
CA GLU A 244 -14.80 -8.89 36.81
C GLU A 244 -14.86 -8.56 35.31
N VAL A 245 -16.03 -8.76 34.69
CA VAL A 245 -16.28 -8.49 33.26
C VAL A 245 -16.27 -7.00 32.97
N ILE A 246 -16.82 -6.20 33.89
CA ILE A 246 -16.73 -4.73 33.83
C ILE A 246 -15.26 -4.29 33.81
N ARG A 247 -14.44 -4.79 34.73
CA ARG A 247 -13.01 -4.44 34.79
C ARG A 247 -12.29 -4.78 33.48
N ASP A 248 -12.55 -5.96 32.94
CA ASP A 248 -11.93 -6.47 31.72
C ASP A 248 -12.33 -5.65 30.48
N LEU A 249 -13.61 -5.26 30.37
CA LEU A 249 -14.09 -4.36 29.31
C LEU A 249 -13.52 -2.94 29.46
N LEU A 250 -13.41 -2.43 30.69
CA LEU A 250 -12.79 -1.12 30.95
C LEU A 250 -11.32 -1.09 30.51
N LEU A 251 -10.56 -2.17 30.74
CA LEU A 251 -9.19 -2.29 30.25
C LEU A 251 -9.14 -2.27 28.72
N LEU A 252 -10.05 -3.00 28.05
CA LEU A 252 -10.17 -2.99 26.59
C LEU A 252 -10.49 -1.58 26.06
N MET A 253 -11.47 -0.90 26.65
CA MET A 253 -11.84 0.47 26.27
C MET A 253 -10.70 1.46 26.51
N THR A 254 -10.01 1.34 27.64
CA THR A 254 -8.87 2.20 27.98
C THR A 254 -7.71 2.01 26.99
N ARG A 255 -7.49 0.79 26.49
CA ARG A 255 -6.50 0.55 25.44
C ARG A 255 -6.99 1.00 24.07
N GLY A 256 -8.27 0.76 23.76
CA GLY A 256 -8.91 1.06 22.48
C GLY A 256 -9.13 2.56 22.23
N SER A 257 -9.18 3.37 23.29
CA SER A 257 -9.25 4.83 23.16
C SER A 257 -7.96 5.46 22.61
N LYS A 258 -6.85 4.71 22.63
CA LYS A 258 -5.60 5.11 21.99
C LYS A 258 -5.62 4.65 20.53
N PRO A 259 -5.67 5.58 19.56
CA PRO A 259 -5.72 5.22 18.15
C PRO A 259 -4.44 4.50 17.73
N ILE A 260 -4.59 3.62 16.74
CA ILE A 260 -3.51 2.78 16.20
C ILE A 260 -3.27 3.20 14.77
N TYR A 261 -2.02 3.58 14.47
CA TYR A 261 -1.60 4.05 13.17
C TYR A 261 -0.43 3.24 12.66
N LEU A 262 -0.42 2.99 11.35
CA LEU A 262 0.84 2.79 10.65
C LEU A 262 1.51 4.15 10.49
N THR A 263 2.82 4.25 10.69
CA THR A 263 3.54 5.53 10.58
C THR A 263 4.66 5.48 9.56
N ALA A 264 4.97 6.64 8.98
CA ALA A 264 6.20 6.87 8.23
C ALA A 264 7.24 7.49 9.18
N GLY A 265 8.29 6.72 9.46
CA GLY A 265 9.42 7.16 10.28
C GLY A 265 9.09 7.53 11.73
N LYS A 266 7.99 7.02 12.31
CA LYS A 266 7.38 7.50 13.59
C LYS A 266 7.03 9.00 13.60
N MET A 267 7.05 9.68 12.45
CA MET A 267 6.81 11.12 12.37
C MET A 267 5.37 11.45 12.02
N SER A 268 4.80 10.72 11.04
CA SER A 268 3.48 11.01 10.50
C SER A 268 2.66 9.74 10.29
N PRO A 269 1.36 9.73 10.65
CA PRO A 269 0.49 8.59 10.40
C PRO A 269 0.19 8.45 8.90
N ILE A 270 0.14 7.21 8.42
CA ILE A 270 -0.21 6.86 7.05
C ILE A 270 -1.74 6.82 6.93
N THR A 271 -2.33 7.98 6.63
CA THR A 271 -3.79 8.17 6.51
C THR A 271 -4.13 8.91 5.24
N MET A 272 -5.41 8.90 4.87
CA MET A 272 -5.89 9.69 3.73
C MET A 272 -5.69 11.19 3.93
N ALA A 273 -5.69 11.67 5.18
CA ALA A 273 -5.40 13.07 5.49
C ALA A 273 -3.95 13.44 5.13
N THR A 274 -2.98 12.59 5.49
CA THR A 274 -1.56 12.78 5.15
C THR A 274 -1.34 12.76 3.64
N PHE A 275 -2.02 11.86 2.92
CA PHE A 275 -2.02 11.82 1.46
C PHE A 275 -2.52 13.13 0.83
N CYS A 276 -3.71 13.58 1.21
CA CYS A 276 -4.29 14.83 0.72
C CYS A 276 -3.38 16.03 1.02
N GLY A 277 -2.77 16.06 2.20
CA GLY A 277 -1.78 17.08 2.58
C GLY A 277 -0.55 17.09 1.67
N LEU A 278 -0.02 15.92 1.31
CA LEU A 278 1.12 15.78 0.40
C LEU A 278 0.77 16.21 -1.01
N VAL A 279 -0.39 15.80 -1.55
CA VAL A 279 -0.85 16.21 -2.87
C VAL A 279 -1.06 17.72 -2.93
N LYS A 280 -1.73 18.30 -1.92
CA LYS A 280 -1.97 19.75 -1.84
C LYS A 280 -0.67 20.54 -1.80
N THR A 281 0.30 20.08 -0.99
CA THR A 281 1.63 20.69 -0.88
C THR A 281 2.39 20.60 -2.22
N SER A 282 2.34 19.45 -2.88
CA SER A 282 2.99 19.24 -4.19
C SER A 282 2.42 20.17 -5.26
N VAL A 283 1.09 20.28 -5.36
CA VAL A 283 0.43 21.21 -6.28
C VAL A 283 0.78 22.66 -5.95
N GLY A 284 0.86 23.03 -4.67
CA GLY A 284 1.31 24.35 -4.24
C GLY A 284 2.73 24.68 -4.72
N TYR A 285 3.69 23.77 -4.55
CA TYR A 285 5.04 23.94 -5.08
C TYR A 285 5.08 24.01 -6.60
N MET A 286 4.29 23.18 -7.28
CA MET A 286 4.17 23.20 -8.73
C MET A 286 3.68 24.57 -9.23
N SER A 287 2.67 25.16 -8.59
CA SER A 287 2.19 26.51 -8.92
C SER A 287 3.26 27.58 -8.73
N VAL A 288 4.02 27.53 -7.63
CA VAL A 288 5.14 28.47 -7.40
C VAL A 288 6.21 28.34 -8.48
N LEU A 289 6.64 27.10 -8.79
CA LEU A 289 7.64 26.84 -9.83
C LEU A 289 7.18 27.33 -11.21
N HIS A 290 5.89 27.18 -11.52
CA HIS A 290 5.33 27.72 -12.74
C HIS A 290 5.39 29.24 -12.79
N THR A 291 4.94 29.92 -11.73
CA THR A 291 4.96 31.39 -11.67
C THR A 291 6.38 31.96 -11.66
N MET A 292 7.36 31.27 -11.09
CA MET A 292 8.77 31.71 -11.14
C MET A 292 9.40 31.52 -12.52
N ARG A 293 8.85 30.61 -13.35
CA ARG A 293 9.32 30.34 -14.71
C ARG A 293 8.72 31.30 -15.73
N SER A 294 7.45 31.69 -15.55
CA SER A 294 6.72 32.65 -16.38
C SER A 294 7.21 34.08 -16.19
#